data_AF-A0A3D2N4G1-F1
#
_entry.id   AF-A0A3D2N4G1-F1
#
_cell.length_a   1.000
_cell.length_b   1.000
_cell.length_c   1.000
_cell.angle_alpha   90.00
_cell.angle_beta   90.00
_cell.angle_gamma   90.00
#
_symmetry.space_group_name_H-M   'P 1'
#
loop_
_entity.id
_entity.type
_entity.pdbx_description
1 polymer ?
#
loop_
_entity_poly.entity_id
_entity_poly.type
_entity_poly.pdbx_seq_one_letter_code
_entity_poly.pdbx_strand_id
1 'polypeptide(L)'
;MCLNIFLTGSRREVKNTMLKKIISGVTAAASACTIVLSTASGVIVNDAPAASTVSAASAPDSYHDDWLHVNENAEVVDMYGNPVWMTGVNWFGYNVGSQVFDGVWSANMHDCLDLIADHGFNLLRVPMSTEIILQWKNREPDPMIKVNAYTNPELVKTFDENGTPIEYMYSYDVWNKAVEWCRENGIKIMIDIHSASTNAAGHTYPLWYDDRFSTEDWLEALSWFCEQYKDDDTIIAIDLKNEPHGKPEEGKFAKWDDSKDLNNWKYAAERGAMACLEQNPNLLIMIEGIECYPDFSRGADWSTPSIDYAHYGEPSKIFGAWWGGNLRGVKDKPVDLGKYTKQIVYSPHDYGPLVYAQNWFHLEGESPNFTNYEFDTESLLKEYWRDSWAYLVEEKRYPLLMGEWGGFVDSKHDPSGANTQWLTLLRDYMIEKRIHHTFWCFNENSSDTGGLVYDNFGKWDDEKYEFVKPSLWQDENGKFISLDHTIPLGQNGITLTEFYGGAKPTDPKPTDPQPTTVKPTDPQPTTLENTTAPQPTGSSDRLWGDANEDKKVDLNDAVAVLQYAALPAKYPLSEEGGLNADVVDNGTSGITGKDALAIQMFDAHLITAKDWPMTGQQMAAIN
;
A
#
# COMPACT_ATOMS: atom_id res chain seq x y z
N MET A 1 1.81 -36.73 -26.45
CA MET A 1 2.37 -37.63 -27.49
C MET A 1 3.21 -36.77 -28.43
N CYS A 2 4.28 -37.32 -29.01
CA CYS A 2 5.31 -36.69 -29.86
C CYS A 2 6.53 -36.06 -29.17
N LEU A 3 7.47 -36.98 -29.01
CA LEU A 3 8.90 -36.94 -28.72
C LEU A 3 9.71 -36.22 -29.81
N ASN A 4 10.78 -35.51 -29.45
CA ASN A 4 12.01 -35.48 -30.25
C ASN A 4 13.24 -35.18 -29.38
N ILE A 5 14.25 -36.04 -29.48
CA ILE A 5 15.49 -36.09 -28.71
C ILE A 5 16.69 -35.85 -29.65
N PHE A 6 17.81 -35.41 -29.07
CA PHE A 6 19.24 -35.59 -29.45
C PHE A 6 19.87 -34.46 -30.31
N LEU A 7 21.08 -33.93 -30.04
CA LEU A 7 22.28 -34.44 -29.33
C LEU A 7 23.16 -33.33 -28.69
N THR A 8 23.55 -33.60 -27.44
CA THR A 8 24.86 -33.47 -26.76
C THR A 8 25.94 -32.47 -27.21
N GLY A 9 26.40 -31.65 -26.25
CA GLY A 9 27.71 -31.00 -26.23
C GLY A 9 28.22 -30.80 -24.79
N SER A 10 29.30 -31.52 -24.45
CA SER A 10 29.97 -31.63 -23.14
C SER A 10 30.27 -30.31 -22.42
N ARG A 11 29.84 -30.17 -21.16
CA ARG A 11 30.34 -29.15 -20.20
C ARG A 11 31.16 -29.81 -19.10
N ARG A 12 32.41 -29.36 -18.97
CA ARG A 12 33.31 -29.66 -17.85
C ARG A 12 32.85 -28.93 -16.59
N GLU A 13 32.71 -29.69 -15.51
CA GLU A 13 32.60 -29.19 -14.14
C GLU A 13 33.89 -28.44 -13.73
N VAL A 14 33.73 -27.25 -13.15
CA VAL A 14 34.75 -26.65 -12.26
C VAL A 14 34.05 -26.32 -10.96
N LYS A 15 34.31 -27.15 -9.94
CA LYS A 15 34.01 -26.87 -8.53
C LYS A 15 35.01 -25.82 -8.04
N ASN A 16 34.54 -24.72 -7.47
CA ASN A 16 35.36 -23.86 -6.62
C ASN A 16 34.65 -23.64 -5.28
N THR A 17 35.20 -24.29 -4.26
CA THR A 17 34.90 -24.16 -2.84
C THR A 17 35.44 -22.83 -2.30
N MET A 18 34.56 -22.02 -1.69
CA MET A 18 34.93 -20.86 -0.87
C MET A 18 35.36 -21.33 0.53
N LEU A 19 36.52 -20.86 1.02
CA LEU A 19 36.94 -21.03 2.41
C LEU A 19 37.23 -19.66 3.03
N LYS A 20 36.47 -19.32 4.08
CA LYS A 20 36.70 -18.18 4.98
C LYS A 20 38.07 -18.29 5.67
N LYS A 21 38.75 -17.15 5.88
CA LYS A 21 39.55 -16.89 7.09
C LYS A 21 39.82 -15.39 7.31
N ILE A 22 39.36 -14.93 8.48
CA ILE A 22 39.71 -13.70 9.20
C ILE A 22 41.14 -13.83 9.74
N ILE A 23 41.99 -12.79 9.68
CA ILE A 23 42.90 -12.34 10.77
C ILE A 23 43.21 -10.83 10.62
N SER A 24 43.07 -10.15 11.75
CA SER A 24 43.42 -8.78 12.16
C SER A 24 44.91 -8.40 12.06
N GLY A 25 45.23 -7.09 11.95
CA GLY A 25 46.57 -6.61 12.29
C GLY A 25 46.86 -5.14 11.98
N VAL A 26 46.85 -4.33 13.04
CA VAL A 26 47.18 -2.89 13.14
C VAL A 26 48.64 -2.58 12.74
N THR A 27 48.88 -1.43 12.08
CA THR A 27 50.01 -0.53 12.42
C THR A 27 49.77 0.90 11.92
N ALA A 28 49.85 1.84 12.86
CA ALA A 28 49.92 3.28 12.62
C ALA A 28 51.37 3.71 12.28
N ALA A 29 51.52 4.76 11.48
CA ALA A 29 52.71 5.61 11.50
C ALA A 29 52.37 7.02 10.99
N ALA A 30 52.58 8.00 11.87
CA ALA A 30 52.55 9.43 11.60
C ALA A 30 53.93 9.93 11.14
N SER A 31 53.97 10.97 10.30
CA SER A 31 55.07 11.95 10.17
C SER A 31 54.57 13.12 9.29
N ALA A 32 54.30 14.29 9.87
CA ALA A 32 55.21 15.36 10.30
C ALA A 32 55.52 16.37 9.18
N CYS A 33 55.10 17.61 9.45
CA CYS A 33 55.16 18.81 8.62
C CYS A 33 56.57 19.22 8.18
N THR A 34 56.67 19.90 7.03
CA THR A 34 57.68 20.94 6.82
C THR A 34 57.06 22.09 6.03
N ILE A 35 57.10 23.28 6.63
CA ILE A 35 56.64 24.57 6.12
C ILE A 35 57.76 25.18 5.26
N VAL A 36 57.41 25.72 4.09
CA VAL A 36 58.22 26.71 3.37
C VAL A 36 57.33 27.91 3.04
N LEU A 37 57.71 29.07 3.56
CA LEU A 37 57.13 30.38 3.26
C LEU A 37 57.83 31.00 2.05
N SER A 38 57.06 31.56 1.10
CA SER A 38 57.48 32.73 0.32
C SER A 38 56.29 33.52 -0.25
N THR A 39 56.04 34.68 0.36
CA THR A 39 55.69 36.00 -0.21
C THR A 39 54.53 36.16 -1.21
N ALA A 40 53.41 36.66 -0.67
CA ALA A 40 52.69 37.89 -1.03
C ALA A 40 52.37 38.21 -2.51
N SER A 41 51.07 38.24 -2.82
CA SER A 41 50.35 39.47 -3.21
C SER A 41 48.85 39.24 -3.08
N GLY A 42 48.18 40.15 -2.38
CA GLY A 42 46.83 39.98 -1.88
C GLY A 42 45.73 40.25 -2.90
N VAL A 43 44.64 39.51 -2.73
CA VAL A 43 43.28 40.00 -2.97
C VAL A 43 42.50 39.67 -1.71
N ILE A 44 41.91 40.70 -1.10
CA ILE A 44 41.00 40.57 0.03
C ILE A 44 39.72 39.92 -0.51
N VAL A 45 39.40 38.73 -0.04
CA VAL A 45 38.05 38.17 -0.13
C VAL A 45 37.59 38.00 1.31
N ASN A 46 36.49 38.63 1.66
CA ASN A 46 35.85 38.46 2.97
C ASN A 46 35.47 36.99 3.15
N ASP A 47 36.03 36.35 4.18
CA ASP A 47 35.54 35.07 4.69
C ASP A 47 34.13 35.27 5.27
N ALA A 48 33.12 34.90 4.49
CA ALA A 48 31.80 34.58 5.02
C ALA A 48 31.82 33.11 5.50
N PRO A 49 31.33 32.78 6.70
CA PRO A 49 31.23 31.40 7.12
C PRO A 49 30.32 30.66 6.14
N ALA A 50 30.74 29.46 5.74
CA ALA A 50 29.94 28.55 4.93
C ALA A 50 28.59 28.31 5.62
N ALA A 51 27.58 29.04 5.16
CA ALA A 51 26.20 28.77 5.52
C ALA A 51 25.87 27.42 4.89
N SER A 52 25.69 26.42 5.74
CA SER A 52 24.96 25.21 5.40
C SER A 52 23.66 25.67 4.74
N THR A 53 23.52 25.45 3.43
CA THR A 53 22.23 25.53 2.77
C THR A 53 21.41 24.36 3.28
N VAL A 54 20.83 24.55 4.46
CA VAL A 54 19.64 23.83 4.87
C VAL A 54 18.67 24.07 3.74
N SER A 55 18.29 23.00 3.03
CA SER A 55 17.18 23.05 2.09
C SER A 55 16.04 23.74 2.82
N ALA A 56 15.50 24.79 2.22
CA ALA A 56 14.32 25.45 2.75
C ALA A 56 13.29 24.36 3.03
N ALA A 57 12.77 24.31 4.27
CA ALA A 57 11.58 23.54 4.54
C ALA A 57 10.53 23.95 3.50
N SER A 58 10.02 22.97 2.77
CA SER A 58 8.86 23.13 1.89
C SER A 58 7.77 23.87 2.67
N ALA A 59 7.07 24.78 1.98
CA ALA A 59 5.89 25.40 2.56
C ALA A 59 4.90 24.28 2.98
N PRO A 60 4.27 24.32 4.16
CA PRO A 60 3.23 23.36 4.48
C PRO A 60 1.97 23.65 3.65
N ASP A 61 1.21 22.59 3.29
CA ASP A 61 -0.25 22.59 3.05
C ASP A 61 -0.82 22.69 1.59
N SER A 62 -0.33 21.90 0.62
CA SER A 62 -1.05 21.69 -0.68
C SER A 62 -1.18 20.25 -1.18
N TYR A 63 -0.47 19.28 -0.58
CA TYR A 63 -0.43 17.87 -1.00
C TYR A 63 -0.67 16.91 0.18
N HIS A 64 -1.61 17.30 1.05
CA HIS A 64 -2.03 16.46 2.18
C HIS A 64 -3.55 16.45 2.37
N ASP A 65 -4.32 16.92 1.40
CA ASP A 65 -5.79 16.94 1.49
C ASP A 65 -6.46 15.79 0.73
N ASP A 66 -5.70 14.96 0.01
CA ASP A 66 -6.24 13.85 -0.78
C ASP A 66 -6.02 12.46 -0.17
N TRP A 67 -5.62 12.39 1.11
CA TRP A 67 -5.51 11.12 1.82
C TRP A 67 -6.86 10.42 1.95
N LEU A 68 -6.84 9.10 1.75
CA LEU A 68 -8.02 8.25 1.77
C LEU A 68 -8.02 7.33 2.99
N HIS A 69 -9.21 6.91 3.41
CA HIS A 69 -9.38 5.90 4.44
C HIS A 69 -10.69 5.13 4.25
N VAL A 70 -10.85 4.04 4.99
CA VAL A 70 -12.05 3.22 5.00
C VAL A 70 -12.98 3.67 6.13
N ASN A 71 -14.24 3.95 5.79
CA ASN A 71 -15.27 4.28 6.76
C ASN A 71 -15.96 3.03 7.34
N GLU A 72 -16.89 3.22 8.26
CA GLU A 72 -17.68 2.16 8.90
C GLU A 72 -18.65 1.43 7.95
N ASN A 73 -18.89 1.96 6.75
CA ASN A 73 -19.71 1.32 5.72
C ASN A 73 -18.90 0.43 4.77
N ALA A 74 -17.61 0.24 5.04
CA ALA A 74 -16.64 -0.45 4.18
C ALA A 74 -16.48 0.23 2.81
N GLU A 75 -16.50 1.56 2.78
CA GLU A 75 -16.25 2.38 1.60
C GLU A 75 -14.91 3.10 1.76
N VAL A 76 -14.17 3.26 0.67
CA VAL A 76 -13.04 4.19 0.65
C VAL A 76 -13.58 5.61 0.50
N VAL A 77 -13.17 6.48 1.40
CA VAL A 77 -13.58 7.89 1.48
C VAL A 77 -12.37 8.80 1.53
N ASP A 78 -12.55 10.05 1.09
CA ASP A 78 -11.59 11.13 1.33
C ASP A 78 -11.53 11.54 2.82
N MET A 79 -10.65 12.48 3.16
CA MET A 79 -10.52 13.00 4.53
C MET A 79 -11.79 13.69 5.08
N TYR A 80 -12.73 14.06 4.21
CA TYR A 80 -14.00 14.70 4.56
C TYR A 80 -15.16 13.69 4.67
N GLY A 81 -14.89 12.40 4.42
CA GLY A 81 -15.88 11.33 4.48
C GLY A 81 -16.69 11.15 3.20
N ASN A 82 -16.31 11.78 2.08
CA ASN A 82 -16.99 11.58 0.81
C ASN A 82 -16.50 10.29 0.12
N PRO A 83 -17.39 9.38 -0.32
CA PRO A 83 -17.00 8.15 -0.99
C PRO A 83 -16.27 8.39 -2.31
N VAL A 84 -15.09 7.84 -2.47
CA VAL A 84 -14.35 7.95 -3.74
C VAL A 84 -14.55 6.69 -4.59
N TRP A 85 -14.14 6.75 -5.85
CA TRP A 85 -14.04 5.56 -6.70
C TRP A 85 -12.74 5.60 -7.50
N MET A 86 -11.74 4.86 -7.02
CA MET A 86 -10.48 4.62 -7.74
C MET A 86 -10.73 3.72 -8.95
N THR A 87 -10.57 4.28 -10.15
CA THR A 87 -10.74 3.61 -11.44
C THR A 87 -9.51 3.90 -12.28
N GLY A 88 -8.58 2.96 -12.31
CA GLY A 88 -7.22 3.17 -12.78
C GLY A 88 -6.73 2.19 -13.83
N VAL A 89 -5.44 2.26 -14.10
CA VAL A 89 -4.74 1.43 -15.08
C VAL A 89 -3.37 1.03 -14.56
N ASN A 90 -2.90 -0.15 -14.96
CA ASN A 90 -1.55 -0.62 -14.67
C ASN A 90 -0.58 -0.12 -15.75
N TRP A 91 0.56 0.46 -15.34
CA TRP A 91 1.68 0.72 -16.24
C TRP A 91 2.96 0.09 -15.68
N PHE A 92 3.35 -1.05 -16.24
CA PHE A 92 4.53 -1.79 -15.78
C PHE A 92 5.81 -1.32 -16.46
N GLY A 93 6.95 -1.66 -15.84
CA GLY A 93 8.28 -1.31 -16.35
C GLY A 93 9.38 -1.31 -15.29
N TYR A 94 9.07 -0.84 -14.07
CA TYR A 94 10.03 -0.78 -12.96
C TYR A 94 10.33 -2.15 -12.34
N ASN A 95 9.37 -3.07 -12.37
CA ASN A 95 9.55 -4.47 -11.97
C ASN A 95 10.38 -5.31 -12.95
N VAL A 96 10.51 -4.87 -14.20
CA VAL A 96 11.23 -5.60 -15.26
C VAL A 96 12.59 -4.99 -15.53
N GLY A 97 13.38 -5.64 -16.40
CA GLY A 97 14.75 -5.19 -16.69
C GLY A 97 14.86 -3.78 -17.30
N SER A 98 13.77 -3.16 -17.75
CA SER A 98 13.79 -1.76 -18.24
C SER A 98 14.04 -0.76 -17.10
N GLN A 99 13.57 -1.05 -15.88
CA GLN A 99 13.71 -0.20 -14.68
C GLN A 99 13.19 1.24 -14.82
N VAL A 100 12.38 1.48 -15.85
CA VAL A 100 11.57 2.67 -16.11
C VAL A 100 10.27 2.15 -16.74
N PHE A 101 9.25 2.99 -16.87
CA PHE A 101 8.04 2.62 -17.61
C PHE A 101 8.37 2.06 -18.99
N ASP A 102 7.80 0.90 -19.33
CA ASP A 102 7.93 0.37 -20.68
C ASP A 102 7.21 1.30 -21.67
N GLY A 103 7.77 1.48 -22.86
CA GLY A 103 7.26 2.39 -23.89
C GLY A 103 8.06 3.69 -24.07
N VAL A 104 8.86 4.11 -23.08
CA VAL A 104 9.64 5.37 -23.15
C VAL A 104 10.79 5.36 -24.18
N TRP A 105 11.03 4.22 -24.84
CA TRP A 105 11.89 4.12 -26.01
C TRP A 105 11.22 4.62 -27.30
N SER A 106 9.89 4.78 -27.31
CA SER A 106 9.11 5.11 -28.51
C SER A 106 8.07 6.21 -28.29
N ALA A 107 7.49 6.32 -27.10
CA ALA A 107 6.54 7.36 -26.72
C ALA A 107 7.12 8.31 -25.67
N ASN A 108 6.60 9.55 -25.62
CA ASN A 108 6.96 10.50 -24.58
C ASN A 108 6.19 10.14 -23.29
N MET A 109 6.89 10.04 -22.17
CA MET A 109 6.31 9.62 -20.90
C MET A 109 5.27 10.61 -20.36
N HIS A 110 5.50 11.91 -20.53
CA HIS A 110 4.55 12.95 -20.11
C HIS A 110 3.28 12.88 -20.97
N ASP A 111 3.42 12.81 -22.29
CA ASP A 111 2.29 12.64 -23.21
C ASP A 111 1.47 11.37 -22.89
N CYS A 112 2.13 10.27 -22.50
CA CYS A 112 1.43 9.06 -22.07
C CYS A 112 0.60 9.27 -20.79
N LEU A 113 1.13 10.01 -19.81
CA LEU A 113 0.38 10.34 -18.59
C LEU A 113 -0.78 11.30 -18.86
N ASP A 114 -0.58 12.28 -19.74
CA ASP A 114 -1.65 13.17 -20.22
C ASP A 114 -2.76 12.34 -20.88
N LEU A 115 -2.40 11.39 -21.76
CA LEU A 115 -3.36 10.49 -22.39
C LEU A 115 -4.12 9.64 -21.36
N ILE A 116 -3.43 9.06 -20.37
CA ILE A 116 -4.08 8.28 -19.31
C ILE A 116 -5.10 9.14 -18.55
N ALA A 117 -4.76 10.37 -18.20
CA ALA A 117 -5.67 11.30 -17.51
C ALA A 117 -6.85 11.71 -18.40
N ASP A 118 -6.58 12.08 -19.65
CA ASP A 118 -7.59 12.52 -20.62
C ASP A 118 -8.61 11.43 -20.96
N HIS A 119 -8.22 10.16 -20.78
CA HIS A 119 -9.08 8.99 -20.92
C HIS A 119 -9.76 8.57 -19.61
N GLY A 120 -9.59 9.32 -18.52
CA GLY A 120 -10.41 9.19 -17.31
C GLY A 120 -9.89 8.23 -16.26
N PHE A 121 -8.63 7.78 -16.35
CA PHE A 121 -8.02 6.94 -15.32
C PHE A 121 -7.45 7.82 -14.20
N ASN A 122 -8.01 7.72 -13.00
CA ASN A 122 -7.63 8.57 -11.86
C ASN A 122 -6.58 7.94 -10.92
N LEU A 123 -6.24 6.67 -11.16
CA LEU A 123 -5.23 5.92 -10.41
C LEU A 123 -4.27 5.22 -11.38
N LEU A 124 -2.97 5.30 -11.08
CA LEU A 124 -1.92 4.55 -11.78
C LEU A 124 -1.35 3.48 -10.84
N ARG A 125 -1.59 2.19 -11.12
CA ARG A 125 -0.91 1.07 -10.43
C ARG A 125 0.43 0.84 -11.11
N VAL A 126 1.51 0.91 -10.35
CA VAL A 126 2.88 0.84 -10.88
C VAL A 126 3.61 -0.38 -10.29
N PRO A 127 3.72 -1.48 -11.07
CA PRO A 127 4.56 -2.62 -10.75
C PRO A 127 6.05 -2.25 -10.56
N MET A 128 6.56 -2.51 -9.37
CA MET A 128 7.95 -2.33 -8.93
C MET A 128 8.52 -3.63 -8.36
N SER A 129 9.83 -3.69 -8.15
CA SER A 129 10.46 -4.78 -7.41
C SER A 129 11.02 -4.31 -6.07
N THR A 130 11.24 -5.23 -5.13
CA THR A 130 12.02 -4.92 -3.91
C THR A 130 13.43 -4.46 -4.28
N GLU A 131 14.02 -5.12 -5.28
CA GLU A 131 15.34 -4.78 -5.81
C GLU A 131 15.45 -3.32 -6.27
N ILE A 132 14.53 -2.82 -7.10
CA ILE A 132 14.64 -1.45 -7.63
C ILE A 132 14.51 -0.40 -6.52
N ILE A 133 13.63 -0.63 -5.55
CA ILE A 133 13.47 0.28 -4.41
C ILE A 133 14.73 0.32 -3.54
N LEU A 134 15.34 -0.83 -3.26
CA LEU A 134 16.61 -0.89 -2.52
C LEU A 134 17.78 -0.30 -3.33
N GLN A 135 17.75 -0.42 -4.65
CA GLN A 135 18.73 0.24 -5.52
C GLN A 135 18.60 1.76 -5.42
N TRP A 136 17.38 2.30 -5.48
CA TRP A 136 17.11 3.73 -5.30
C TRP A 136 17.58 4.24 -3.94
N LYS A 137 17.26 3.51 -2.87
CA LYS A 137 17.72 3.80 -1.51
C LYS A 137 19.24 3.94 -1.44
N ASN A 138 19.96 3.02 -2.07
CA ASN A 138 21.42 2.96 -2.01
C ASN A 138 22.11 3.80 -3.10
N ARG A 139 21.35 4.39 -4.02
CA ARG A 139 21.85 5.03 -5.26
C ARG A 139 22.77 4.12 -6.08
N GLU A 140 22.49 2.81 -6.09
CA GLU A 140 23.34 1.80 -6.72
C GLU A 140 22.54 0.58 -7.17
N PRO A 141 22.80 0.01 -8.36
CA PRO A 141 23.35 0.60 -9.59
C PRO A 141 22.20 1.04 -10.54
N ASP A 142 22.45 1.98 -11.45
CA ASP A 142 21.69 2.09 -12.72
C ASP A 142 22.52 2.86 -13.77
N PRO A 143 22.88 2.21 -14.87
CA PRO A 143 22.83 2.91 -16.15
C PRO A 143 22.36 1.95 -17.26
N MET A 144 21.13 1.43 -17.18
CA MET A 144 20.44 0.92 -18.36
C MET A 144 19.11 1.63 -18.51
N ILE A 145 19.11 2.60 -19.41
CA ILE A 145 17.96 3.44 -19.66
C ILE A 145 17.48 3.14 -21.07
N LYS A 146 16.37 2.41 -21.18
CA LYS A 146 15.63 2.27 -22.44
C LYS A 146 14.79 3.52 -22.72
N VAL A 147 15.37 4.70 -22.53
CA VAL A 147 14.74 5.98 -22.87
C VAL A 147 15.29 6.44 -24.19
N ASN A 148 14.40 6.80 -25.10
CA ASN A 148 14.78 7.55 -26.28
C ASN A 148 14.82 9.03 -25.93
N ALA A 149 16.03 9.57 -25.78
CA ALA A 149 16.28 10.96 -25.42
C ALA A 149 15.71 12.01 -26.40
N TYR A 150 15.48 11.64 -27.66
CA TYR A 150 14.87 12.58 -28.61
C TYR A 150 13.35 12.64 -28.45
N THR A 151 12.74 11.52 -28.07
CA THR A 151 11.32 11.45 -27.73
C THR A 151 11.06 12.02 -26.33
N ASN A 152 12.00 11.83 -25.40
CA ASN A 152 11.91 12.23 -24.00
C ASN A 152 13.10 13.12 -23.60
N PRO A 153 13.25 14.32 -24.19
CA PRO A 153 14.35 15.22 -23.85
C PRO A 153 14.33 15.66 -22.38
N GLU A 154 13.17 15.66 -21.73
CA GLU A 154 12.97 16.00 -20.32
C GLU A 154 13.62 14.99 -19.36
N LEU A 155 13.89 13.76 -19.83
CA LEU A 155 14.51 12.68 -19.05
C LEU A 155 16.03 12.62 -19.24
N VAL A 156 16.60 13.66 -19.87
CA VAL A 156 18.03 13.82 -20.10
C VAL A 156 18.55 14.97 -19.24
N LYS A 157 19.62 14.73 -18.48
CA LYS A 157 20.25 15.74 -17.61
C LYS A 157 21.05 16.76 -18.40
N THR A 158 21.83 16.31 -19.39
CA THR A 158 22.71 17.19 -20.18
C THR A 158 22.80 16.76 -21.64
N PHE A 159 22.95 17.75 -22.51
CA PHE A 159 23.21 17.60 -23.94
C PHE A 159 24.53 18.29 -24.32
N ASP A 160 25.20 17.80 -25.36
CA ASP A 160 26.33 18.49 -25.96
C ASP A 160 25.87 19.67 -26.85
N GLU A 161 26.83 20.42 -27.38
CA GLU A 161 26.57 21.57 -28.27
C GLU A 161 25.82 21.22 -29.57
N ASN A 162 25.79 19.95 -29.96
CA ASN A 162 25.10 19.45 -31.15
C ASN A 162 23.73 18.83 -30.83
N GLY A 163 23.30 18.86 -29.56
CA GLY A 163 22.05 18.23 -29.12
C GLY A 163 22.14 16.73 -28.90
N THR A 164 23.35 16.17 -28.76
CA THR A 164 23.55 14.75 -28.42
C THR A 164 23.38 14.56 -26.92
N PRO A 165 22.57 13.59 -26.46
CA PRO A 165 22.42 13.28 -25.03
C PRO A 165 23.76 12.82 -24.43
N ILE A 166 24.18 13.43 -23.33
CA ILE A 166 25.41 13.07 -22.59
C ILE A 166 25.08 12.23 -21.37
N GLU A 167 24.13 12.70 -20.54
CA GLU A 167 23.79 12.10 -19.27
C GLU A 167 22.27 12.00 -19.14
N TYR A 168 21.77 10.81 -18.81
CA TYR A 168 20.35 10.55 -18.59
C TYR A 168 20.00 10.64 -17.11
N MET A 169 18.72 10.88 -16.81
CA MET A 169 18.20 10.79 -15.45
C MET A 169 18.35 9.38 -14.88
N TYR A 170 18.68 9.27 -13.59
CA TYR A 170 18.66 7.99 -12.89
C TYR A 170 17.23 7.46 -12.83
N SER A 171 16.98 6.15 -12.82
CA SER A 171 15.63 5.57 -12.74
C SER A 171 14.75 6.21 -11.64
N TYR A 172 15.31 6.49 -10.46
CA TYR A 172 14.58 7.20 -9.39
C TYR A 172 14.24 8.65 -9.74
N ASP A 173 15.12 9.35 -10.47
CA ASP A 173 14.85 10.71 -10.93
C ASP A 173 13.72 10.70 -12.00
N VAL A 174 13.69 9.68 -12.87
CA VAL A 174 12.59 9.46 -13.83
C VAL A 174 11.28 9.14 -13.11
N TRP A 175 11.33 8.29 -12.07
CA TRP A 175 10.17 8.02 -11.22
C TRP A 175 9.61 9.30 -10.59
N ASN A 176 10.47 10.15 -10.03
CA ASN A 176 10.04 11.42 -9.45
C ASN A 176 9.44 12.37 -10.50
N LYS A 177 9.91 12.34 -11.75
CA LYS A 177 9.26 13.04 -12.86
C LYS A 177 7.86 12.50 -13.15
N ALA A 178 7.66 11.19 -13.09
CA ALA A 178 6.34 10.61 -13.23
C ALA A 178 5.39 11.00 -12.08
N VAL A 179 5.88 11.05 -10.83
CA VAL A 179 5.07 11.53 -9.69
C VAL A 179 4.69 13.00 -9.88
N GLU A 180 5.62 13.85 -10.34
CA GLU A 180 5.35 15.24 -10.70
C GLU A 180 4.24 15.36 -11.75
N TRP A 181 4.36 14.63 -12.85
CA TRP A 181 3.42 14.68 -13.96
C TRP A 181 2.07 14.02 -13.69
N CYS A 182 2.01 12.99 -12.82
CA CYS A 182 0.74 12.47 -12.33
C CYS A 182 0.00 13.53 -11.52
N ARG A 183 0.72 14.26 -10.66
CA ARG A 183 0.15 15.37 -9.87
C ARG A 183 -0.38 16.49 -10.76
N GLU A 184 0.38 16.88 -11.77
CA GLU A 184 -0.06 17.90 -12.74
C GLU A 184 -1.37 17.52 -13.44
N ASN A 185 -1.61 16.23 -13.61
CA ASN A 185 -2.77 15.68 -14.31
C ASN A 185 -3.90 15.20 -13.38
N GLY A 186 -3.77 15.36 -12.06
CA GLY A 186 -4.76 14.87 -11.09
C GLY A 186 -4.85 13.33 -11.03
N ILE A 187 -3.80 12.62 -11.44
CA ILE A 187 -3.66 11.16 -11.29
C ILE A 187 -3.02 10.87 -9.92
N LYS A 188 -3.62 9.96 -9.15
CA LYS A 188 -3.00 9.39 -7.95
C LYS A 188 -2.26 8.09 -8.29
N ILE A 189 -1.35 7.68 -7.43
CA ILE A 189 -0.43 6.58 -7.65
C ILE A 189 -0.61 5.54 -6.55
N MET A 190 -0.55 4.27 -6.98
CA MET A 190 -0.36 3.11 -6.14
C MET A 190 0.86 2.34 -6.62
N ILE A 191 1.89 2.18 -5.79
CA ILE A 191 2.98 1.25 -6.15
C ILE A 191 2.58 -0.17 -5.79
N ASP A 192 3.06 -1.13 -6.57
CA ASP A 192 2.85 -2.56 -6.36
C ASP A 192 4.20 -3.25 -6.27
N ILE A 193 4.47 -3.98 -5.18
CA ILE A 193 5.65 -4.84 -5.10
C ILE A 193 5.43 -6.11 -5.91
N HIS A 194 5.65 -5.99 -7.21
CA HIS A 194 5.36 -7.03 -8.18
C HIS A 194 6.26 -8.27 -8.05
N SER A 195 7.49 -8.07 -7.60
CA SER A 195 8.45 -9.16 -7.36
C SER A 195 9.56 -8.76 -6.40
N ALA A 196 10.25 -9.73 -5.80
CA ALA A 196 11.44 -9.47 -5.00
C ALA A 196 12.61 -8.99 -5.88
N SER A 197 13.07 -9.84 -6.80
CA SER A 197 14.04 -9.47 -7.84
C SER A 197 13.40 -8.72 -9.01
N THR A 198 14.13 -7.78 -9.61
CA THR A 198 13.77 -7.17 -10.90
C THR A 198 13.88 -8.22 -12.01
N ASN A 199 12.74 -8.62 -12.58
CA ASN A 199 12.67 -9.68 -13.59
C ASN A 199 11.39 -9.57 -14.43
N ALA A 200 11.50 -9.70 -15.76
CA ALA A 200 10.35 -9.73 -16.66
C ALA A 200 9.36 -10.88 -16.36
N ALA A 201 9.84 -11.99 -15.79
CA ALA A 201 9.01 -13.10 -15.33
C ALA A 201 8.79 -13.08 -13.80
N GLY A 202 9.03 -11.94 -13.14
CA GLY A 202 8.97 -11.81 -11.68
C GLY A 202 7.59 -12.12 -11.08
N HIS A 203 6.52 -11.90 -11.84
CA HIS A 203 5.15 -12.25 -11.46
C HIS A 203 4.98 -13.75 -11.16
N THR A 204 5.81 -14.63 -11.73
CA THR A 204 5.80 -16.08 -11.45
C THR A 204 6.42 -16.47 -10.11
N TYR A 205 6.90 -15.50 -9.33
CA TYR A 205 7.46 -15.76 -8.01
C TYR A 205 6.36 -15.71 -6.94
N PRO A 206 6.09 -16.84 -6.26
CA PRO A 206 4.92 -16.99 -5.40
C PRO A 206 4.95 -16.15 -4.12
N LEU A 207 6.13 -15.69 -3.71
CA LEU A 207 6.39 -15.11 -2.40
C LEU A 207 7.07 -13.75 -2.54
N TRP A 208 6.96 -12.91 -1.51
CA TRP A 208 7.58 -11.58 -1.41
C TRP A 208 9.11 -11.63 -1.17
N TYR A 209 9.69 -12.81 -1.24
CA TYR A 209 11.11 -13.06 -1.06
C TYR A 209 11.57 -14.14 -2.05
N ASP A 210 12.87 -14.16 -2.32
CA ASP A 210 13.52 -15.17 -3.15
C ASP A 210 14.92 -15.49 -2.61
N ASP A 211 15.75 -16.15 -3.43
CA ASP A 211 17.10 -16.55 -3.01
C ASP A 211 18.08 -15.35 -2.95
N ARG A 212 17.67 -14.16 -3.42
CA ARG A 212 18.46 -12.92 -3.47
C ARG A 212 18.00 -11.88 -2.46
N PHE A 213 16.70 -11.79 -2.21
CA PHE A 213 16.08 -10.83 -1.31
C PHE A 213 15.20 -11.54 -0.28
N SER A 214 15.41 -11.21 0.99
CA SER A 214 14.69 -11.75 2.14
C SER A 214 13.38 -10.99 2.42
N THR A 215 12.58 -11.52 3.36
CA THR A 215 11.43 -10.76 3.89
C THR A 215 11.87 -9.45 4.51
N GLU A 216 13.02 -9.42 5.18
CA GLU A 216 13.56 -8.21 5.81
C GLU A 216 13.98 -7.16 4.78
N ASP A 217 14.53 -7.57 3.63
CA ASP A 217 14.83 -6.67 2.50
C ASP A 217 13.55 -6.04 1.93
N TRP A 218 12.48 -6.84 1.79
CA TRP A 218 11.15 -6.37 1.38
C TRP A 218 10.56 -5.35 2.36
N LEU A 219 10.63 -5.62 3.67
CA LEU A 219 10.18 -4.66 4.69
C LEU A 219 11.00 -3.37 4.70
N GLU A 220 12.32 -3.48 4.48
CA GLU A 220 13.21 -2.32 4.37
C GLU A 220 12.89 -1.45 3.16
N ALA A 221 12.58 -2.07 2.02
CA ALA A 221 12.15 -1.39 0.80
C ALA A 221 10.83 -0.62 1.04
N LEU A 222 9.82 -1.31 1.58
CA LEU A 222 8.52 -0.71 1.92
C LEU A 222 8.67 0.49 2.85
N SER A 223 9.39 0.30 3.96
CA SER A 223 9.61 1.37 4.95
C SER A 223 10.33 2.57 4.34
N TRP A 224 11.40 2.34 3.58
CA TRP A 224 12.13 3.42 2.94
C TRP A 224 11.25 4.20 1.96
N PHE A 225 10.50 3.51 1.09
CA PHE A 225 9.64 4.15 0.12
C PHE A 225 8.57 5.00 0.80
N CYS A 226 7.90 4.47 1.82
CA CYS A 226 6.88 5.21 2.57
C CYS A 226 7.44 6.45 3.25
N GLU A 227 8.65 6.36 3.85
CA GLU A 227 9.30 7.52 4.46
C GLU A 227 9.70 8.58 3.42
N GLN A 228 10.11 8.18 2.20
CA GLN A 228 10.45 9.14 1.15
C GLN A 228 9.23 9.95 0.66
N TYR A 229 8.05 9.33 0.61
CA TYR A 229 6.84 9.93 0.02
C TYR A 229 5.73 10.25 1.03
N LYS A 230 6.03 10.26 2.33
CA LYS A 230 5.01 10.50 3.38
C LYS A 230 4.33 11.87 3.29
N ASP A 231 4.98 12.84 2.67
CA ASP A 231 4.51 14.21 2.53
C ASP A 231 3.99 14.52 1.12
N ASP A 232 3.60 13.48 0.37
CA ASP A 232 3.17 13.58 -1.03
C ASP A 232 1.93 12.70 -1.28
N ASP A 233 0.74 13.29 -1.16
CA ASP A 233 -0.54 12.60 -1.42
C ASP A 233 -0.82 12.32 -2.90
N THR A 234 0.15 12.52 -3.81
CA THR A 234 0.08 11.88 -5.13
C THR A 234 0.19 10.36 -4.98
N ILE A 235 0.93 9.85 -4.00
CA ILE A 235 1.02 8.42 -3.71
C ILE A 235 0.11 8.09 -2.52
N ILE A 236 -1.04 7.49 -2.82
CA ILE A 236 -2.11 7.28 -1.83
C ILE A 236 -2.18 5.84 -1.33
N ALA A 237 -1.50 4.91 -2.00
CA ALA A 237 -1.61 3.48 -1.71
C ALA A 237 -0.34 2.69 -2.02
N ILE A 238 -0.19 1.56 -1.33
CA ILE A 238 0.81 0.54 -1.62
C ILE A 238 0.15 -0.83 -1.67
N ASP A 239 0.38 -1.55 -2.76
CA ASP A 239 0.09 -2.96 -2.90
C ASP A 239 1.31 -3.79 -2.48
N LEU A 240 1.12 -4.54 -1.39
CA LEU A 240 2.21 -5.11 -0.59
C LEU A 240 3.01 -6.17 -1.36
N LYS A 241 2.32 -6.98 -2.18
CA LYS A 241 2.95 -7.95 -3.09
C LYS A 241 1.93 -8.42 -4.12
N ASN A 242 2.31 -8.34 -5.40
CA ASN A 242 1.54 -8.87 -6.51
C ASN A 242 1.35 -10.37 -6.45
N GLU A 243 0.13 -10.85 -6.37
CA GLU A 243 -0.25 -12.25 -6.56
C GLU A 243 0.56 -13.25 -5.71
N PRO A 244 0.44 -13.26 -4.37
CA PRO A 244 0.88 -14.42 -3.59
C PRO A 244 0.21 -15.69 -4.13
N HIS A 245 0.99 -16.74 -4.43
CA HIS A 245 0.46 -17.94 -5.10
C HIS A 245 1.31 -19.18 -4.85
N GLY A 246 1.11 -20.23 -5.64
CA GLY A 246 1.83 -21.49 -5.62
C GLY A 246 1.00 -22.61 -5.00
N LYS A 247 1.37 -23.85 -5.34
CA LYS A 247 0.70 -25.05 -4.83
C LYS A 247 1.58 -25.80 -3.83
N PRO A 248 1.01 -26.45 -2.81
CA PRO A 248 1.78 -27.21 -1.82
C PRO A 248 2.76 -28.21 -2.42
N GLU A 249 2.36 -28.92 -3.49
CA GLU A 249 3.18 -29.91 -4.19
C GLU A 249 4.36 -29.32 -5.00
N GLU A 250 4.37 -28.01 -5.27
CA GLU A 250 5.45 -27.31 -5.98
C GLU A 250 6.57 -26.84 -5.03
N GLY A 251 6.31 -26.88 -3.72
CA GLY A 251 7.28 -26.62 -2.66
C GLY A 251 7.49 -25.15 -2.29
N LYS A 252 7.13 -24.20 -3.16
CA LYS A 252 7.06 -22.76 -2.84
C LYS A 252 5.62 -22.28 -3.07
N PHE A 253 4.93 -21.91 -2.00
CA PHE A 253 3.54 -21.46 -2.07
C PHE A 253 3.21 -20.50 -0.93
N ALA A 254 2.33 -19.53 -1.16
CA ALA A 254 1.77 -18.67 -0.14
C ALA A 254 0.60 -19.36 0.58
N LYS A 255 0.50 -19.17 1.90
CA LYS A 255 -0.62 -19.67 2.70
C LYS A 255 -1.24 -18.59 3.59
N TRP A 256 -2.39 -18.89 4.18
CA TRP A 256 -3.15 -17.94 5.01
C TRP A 256 -3.68 -18.59 6.29
N ASP A 257 -2.95 -18.47 7.40
CA ASP A 257 -3.40 -18.91 8.74
C ASP A 257 -2.79 -18.05 9.86
N ASP A 258 -2.87 -18.47 11.12
CA ASP A 258 -2.37 -17.71 12.28
C ASP A 258 -0.92 -18.07 12.66
N SER A 259 -0.24 -18.87 11.83
CA SER A 259 1.16 -19.20 12.06
C SER A 259 2.07 -18.02 11.70
N LYS A 260 3.35 -18.13 12.08
CA LYS A 260 4.41 -17.19 11.68
C LYS A 260 5.36 -17.83 10.67
N ASP A 261 4.87 -18.80 9.91
CA ASP A 261 5.69 -19.48 8.91
C ASP A 261 6.14 -18.49 7.85
N LEU A 262 7.34 -18.72 7.31
CA LEU A 262 7.96 -17.78 6.36
C LEU A 262 7.12 -17.58 5.10
N ASN A 263 6.28 -18.54 4.72
CA ASN A 263 5.40 -18.46 3.55
C ASN A 263 3.94 -18.08 3.89
N ASN A 264 3.66 -17.66 5.13
CA ASN A 264 2.34 -17.20 5.52
C ASN A 264 2.13 -15.74 5.09
N TRP A 265 1.28 -15.55 4.08
CA TRP A 265 0.98 -14.24 3.51
C TRP A 265 0.23 -13.33 4.47
N LYS A 266 -0.72 -13.84 5.27
CA LYS A 266 -1.41 -13.02 6.29
C LYS A 266 -0.41 -12.38 7.24
N TYR A 267 0.50 -13.19 7.80
CA TYR A 267 1.51 -12.71 8.74
C TYR A 267 2.51 -11.74 8.08
N ALA A 268 2.89 -12.00 6.84
CA ALA A 268 3.76 -11.10 6.10
C ALA A 268 3.08 -9.78 5.75
N ALA A 269 1.81 -9.81 5.34
CA ALA A 269 1.01 -8.62 5.07
C ALA A 269 0.84 -7.76 6.32
N GLU A 270 0.63 -8.35 7.50
CA GLU A 270 0.63 -7.61 8.77
C GLU A 270 1.97 -6.91 9.01
N ARG A 271 3.11 -7.59 8.80
CA ARG A 271 4.44 -7.00 8.94
C ARG A 271 4.71 -5.90 7.90
N GLY A 272 4.33 -6.13 6.64
CA GLY A 272 4.51 -5.18 5.53
C GLY A 272 3.68 -3.92 5.71
N ALA A 273 2.41 -4.09 6.06
CA ALA A 273 1.50 -2.99 6.36
C ALA A 273 2.05 -2.13 7.51
N MET A 274 2.51 -2.75 8.60
CA MET A 274 3.11 -2.01 9.71
C MET A 274 4.39 -1.27 9.30
N ALA A 275 5.26 -1.88 8.48
CA ALA A 275 6.46 -1.22 7.96
C ALA A 275 6.13 0.03 7.12
N CYS A 276 4.98 0.04 6.44
CA CYS A 276 4.46 1.19 5.71
C CYS A 276 3.85 2.25 6.66
N LEU A 277 2.89 1.82 7.47
CA LEU A 277 2.02 2.69 8.28
C LEU A 277 2.71 3.33 9.49
N GLU A 278 3.85 2.78 9.91
CA GLU A 278 4.73 3.44 10.89
C GLU A 278 5.47 4.65 10.29
N GLN A 279 5.68 4.69 8.97
CA GLN A 279 6.32 5.82 8.28
C GLN A 279 5.28 6.80 7.72
N ASN A 280 4.22 6.29 7.08
CA ASN A 280 3.10 7.08 6.60
C ASN A 280 1.75 6.45 7.03
N PRO A 281 1.10 7.00 8.08
CA PRO A 281 -0.14 6.44 8.61
C PRO A 281 -1.37 6.69 7.73
N ASN A 282 -1.25 7.49 6.67
CA ASN A 282 -2.36 7.88 5.80
C ASN A 282 -2.50 7.00 4.54
N LEU A 283 -1.53 6.12 4.26
CA LEU A 283 -1.59 5.25 3.08
C LEU A 283 -2.69 4.21 3.20
N LEU A 284 -3.41 3.98 2.11
CA LEU A 284 -4.13 2.73 1.94
C LEU A 284 -3.14 1.58 1.69
N ILE A 285 -3.40 0.44 2.30
CA ILE A 285 -2.62 -0.78 2.14
C ILE A 285 -3.48 -1.80 1.41
N MET A 286 -3.08 -2.13 0.19
CA MET A 286 -3.70 -3.19 -0.59
C MET A 286 -3.12 -4.54 -0.18
N ILE A 287 -4.03 -5.48 0.07
CA ILE A 287 -3.68 -6.84 0.46
C ILE A 287 -4.37 -7.80 -0.50
N GLU A 288 -3.60 -8.39 -1.40
CA GLU A 288 -4.11 -9.43 -2.28
C GLU A 288 -4.39 -10.74 -1.53
N GLY A 289 -5.03 -11.69 -2.21
CA GLY A 289 -5.26 -13.05 -1.73
C GLY A 289 -4.09 -13.99 -1.97
N ILE A 290 -4.37 -15.29 -1.91
CA ILE A 290 -3.43 -16.37 -2.30
C ILE A 290 -4.01 -17.16 -3.50
N GLU A 291 -3.35 -18.22 -3.96
CA GLU A 291 -3.92 -19.12 -5.00
C GLU A 291 -4.78 -20.23 -4.36
N CYS A 292 -4.21 -20.98 -3.42
CA CYS A 292 -4.81 -22.21 -2.89
C CYS A 292 -5.29 -22.04 -1.45
N TYR A 293 -6.53 -22.46 -1.14
CA TYR A 293 -7.04 -22.50 0.23
C TYR A 293 -7.59 -23.91 0.58
N PRO A 294 -7.10 -24.59 1.62
CA PRO A 294 -7.59 -25.92 2.00
C PRO A 294 -9.06 -25.93 2.42
N ASP A 295 -9.81 -26.93 1.95
CA ASP A 295 -11.12 -27.24 2.51
C ASP A 295 -10.96 -28.01 3.83
N PHE A 296 -10.78 -27.25 4.91
CA PHE A 296 -10.66 -27.79 6.26
C PHE A 296 -11.90 -28.63 6.66
N SER A 297 -13.08 -28.36 6.10
CA SER A 297 -14.30 -29.13 6.40
C SER A 297 -14.26 -30.55 5.86
N ARG A 298 -13.47 -30.78 4.79
CA ARG A 298 -13.21 -32.10 4.18
C ARG A 298 -11.90 -32.73 4.66
N GLY A 299 -11.31 -32.17 5.73
CA GLY A 299 -10.09 -32.66 6.36
C GLY A 299 -8.82 -32.38 5.56
N ALA A 300 -8.82 -31.39 4.67
CA ALA A 300 -7.60 -30.89 4.04
C ALA A 300 -6.81 -29.97 4.98
N ASP A 301 -5.54 -29.82 4.66
CA ASP A 301 -4.61 -28.90 5.31
C ASP A 301 -3.62 -28.32 4.28
N TRP A 302 -2.69 -27.48 4.74
CA TRP A 302 -1.68 -26.84 3.89
C TRP A 302 -0.65 -27.79 3.27
N SER A 303 -0.68 -29.10 3.60
CA SER A 303 0.13 -30.14 2.96
C SER A 303 -0.65 -30.95 1.92
N THR A 304 -1.97 -30.73 1.82
CA THR A 304 -2.84 -31.44 0.89
C THR A 304 -2.57 -30.94 -0.54
N PRO A 305 -2.25 -31.82 -1.51
CA PRO A 305 -1.96 -31.39 -2.88
C PRO A 305 -3.22 -30.89 -3.57
N SER A 306 -3.07 -29.95 -4.51
CA SER A 306 -4.20 -29.42 -5.29
C SER A 306 -4.80 -30.47 -6.23
N ILE A 307 -3.99 -31.43 -6.68
CA ILE A 307 -4.38 -32.59 -7.48
C ILE A 307 -4.16 -33.87 -6.66
N ASP A 308 -5.25 -34.60 -6.40
CA ASP A 308 -5.18 -35.94 -5.81
C ASP A 308 -5.07 -37.02 -6.90
N TYR A 309 -3.84 -37.39 -7.25
CA TYR A 309 -3.58 -38.45 -8.22
C TYR A 309 -4.05 -39.84 -7.78
N ALA A 310 -4.35 -40.06 -6.49
CA ALA A 310 -4.89 -41.31 -5.99
C ALA A 310 -6.42 -41.40 -6.14
N HIS A 311 -7.12 -40.26 -6.27
CA HIS A 311 -8.58 -40.18 -6.35
C HIS A 311 -9.04 -39.25 -7.50
N TYR A 312 -8.59 -39.52 -8.73
CA TYR A 312 -8.81 -38.69 -9.92
C TYR A 312 -10.30 -38.40 -10.30
N GLY A 313 -11.27 -39.02 -9.62
CA GLY A 313 -12.71 -38.81 -9.83
C GLY A 313 -13.40 -37.98 -8.75
N GLU A 314 -12.68 -37.53 -7.72
CA GLU A 314 -13.23 -36.72 -6.63
C GLU A 314 -12.92 -35.24 -6.83
N PRO A 315 -13.80 -34.31 -6.41
CA PRO A 315 -13.49 -32.88 -6.42
C PRO A 315 -12.27 -32.59 -5.55
N SER A 316 -11.39 -31.69 -6.01
CA SER A 316 -10.24 -31.24 -5.23
C SER A 316 -10.68 -30.80 -3.82
N LYS A 317 -9.83 -31.08 -2.83
CA LYS A 317 -10.01 -30.57 -1.46
C LYS A 317 -9.32 -29.23 -1.25
N ILE A 318 -8.80 -28.63 -2.31
CA ILE A 318 -8.24 -27.29 -2.33
C ILE A 318 -9.19 -26.41 -3.14
N PHE A 319 -9.60 -25.30 -2.54
CA PHE A 319 -10.25 -24.22 -3.27
C PHE A 319 -9.16 -23.44 -4.01
N GLY A 320 -9.05 -23.66 -5.32
CA GLY A 320 -8.18 -22.88 -6.19
C GLY A 320 -8.85 -21.58 -6.64
N ALA A 321 -8.05 -20.54 -6.84
CA ALA A 321 -8.45 -19.25 -7.39
C ALA A 321 -7.40 -18.79 -8.41
N TRP A 322 -7.60 -17.60 -8.99
CA TRP A 322 -6.50 -16.86 -9.60
C TRP A 322 -5.39 -16.60 -8.56
N TRP A 323 -4.16 -16.42 -9.05
CA TRP A 323 -3.07 -15.94 -8.19
C TRP A 323 -3.47 -14.60 -7.59
N GLY A 324 -3.26 -14.39 -6.29
CA GLY A 324 -3.79 -13.21 -5.59
C GLY A 324 -5.31 -13.17 -5.42
N GLY A 325 -6.09 -14.12 -5.95
CA GLY A 325 -7.55 -14.06 -6.00
C GLY A 325 -8.30 -14.69 -4.81
N ASN A 326 -7.62 -15.50 -3.98
CA ASN A 326 -8.27 -16.26 -2.91
C ASN A 326 -8.23 -15.53 -1.56
N LEU A 327 -9.32 -14.86 -1.20
CA LEU A 327 -9.51 -14.16 0.08
C LEU A 327 -10.45 -14.93 1.04
N ARG A 328 -10.61 -16.25 0.86
CA ARG A 328 -11.38 -17.11 1.79
C ARG A 328 -10.89 -17.00 3.23
N GLY A 329 -9.57 -16.90 3.40
CA GLY A 329 -8.93 -16.80 4.71
C GLY A 329 -9.35 -15.55 5.49
N VAL A 330 -9.74 -14.47 4.82
CA VAL A 330 -10.17 -13.21 5.46
C VAL A 330 -11.45 -13.40 6.28
N LYS A 331 -12.31 -14.37 5.91
CA LYS A 331 -13.59 -14.60 6.56
C LYS A 331 -13.43 -14.88 8.06
N ASP A 332 -12.46 -15.72 8.39
CA ASP A 332 -12.20 -16.20 9.75
C ASP A 332 -10.92 -15.61 10.33
N LYS A 333 -10.00 -15.15 9.48
CA LYS A 333 -8.65 -14.69 9.84
C LYS A 333 -8.29 -13.43 9.07
N PRO A 334 -9.03 -12.32 9.25
CA PRO A 334 -8.67 -11.06 8.62
C PRO A 334 -7.30 -10.59 9.10
N VAL A 335 -6.63 -9.76 8.30
CA VAL A 335 -5.42 -9.06 8.70
C VAL A 335 -5.78 -8.10 9.84
N ASP A 336 -5.00 -8.11 10.92
CA ASP A 336 -5.21 -7.24 12.07
C ASP A 336 -4.07 -6.22 12.20
N LEU A 337 -4.39 -4.95 11.96
CA LEU A 337 -3.45 -3.82 12.08
C LEU A 337 -3.76 -2.91 13.28
N GLY A 338 -4.62 -3.36 14.20
CA GLY A 338 -5.03 -2.59 15.38
C GLY A 338 -5.62 -1.23 15.01
N LYS A 339 -4.92 -0.14 15.35
CA LYS A 339 -5.39 1.23 15.11
C LYS A 339 -5.45 1.63 13.62
N TYR A 340 -4.80 0.87 12.74
CA TYR A 340 -4.72 1.17 11.30
C TYR A 340 -5.70 0.34 10.45
N THR A 341 -6.71 -0.30 11.04
CA THR A 341 -7.68 -1.10 10.27
C THR A 341 -8.44 -0.31 9.22
N LYS A 342 -8.55 1.02 9.38
CA LYS A 342 -9.17 1.92 8.38
C LYS A 342 -8.30 2.14 7.13
N GLN A 343 -7.11 1.55 7.07
CA GLN A 343 -6.21 1.67 5.92
C GLN A 343 -6.22 0.40 5.08
N ILE A 344 -6.92 -0.66 5.49
CA ILE A 344 -6.94 -1.95 4.80
C ILE A 344 -7.95 -1.92 3.64
N VAL A 345 -7.48 -2.25 2.45
CA VAL A 345 -8.31 -2.56 1.29
C VAL A 345 -7.85 -3.92 0.74
N TYR A 346 -8.78 -4.84 0.51
CA TYR A 346 -8.42 -6.13 -0.09
C TYR A 346 -8.38 -6.02 -1.61
N SER A 347 -7.37 -6.62 -2.25
CA SER A 347 -7.09 -6.39 -3.67
C SER A 347 -6.92 -7.67 -4.47
N PRO A 348 -7.97 -8.45 -4.75
CA PRO A 348 -7.84 -9.66 -5.55
C PRO A 348 -7.57 -9.33 -7.02
N HIS A 349 -7.02 -10.29 -7.74
CA HIS A 349 -6.97 -10.31 -9.20
C HIS A 349 -7.98 -11.31 -9.77
N ASP A 350 -8.50 -11.00 -10.95
CA ASP A 350 -9.41 -11.88 -11.67
C ASP A 350 -9.20 -11.75 -13.18
N TYR A 351 -9.24 -12.88 -13.87
CA TYR A 351 -8.95 -12.96 -15.30
C TYR A 351 -9.93 -13.87 -16.04
N GLY A 352 -9.93 -13.72 -17.37
CA GLY A 352 -10.82 -14.45 -18.26
C GLY A 352 -10.24 -15.75 -18.84
N PRO A 353 -11.04 -16.46 -19.65
CA PRO A 353 -10.68 -17.73 -20.29
C PRO A 353 -9.39 -17.74 -21.13
N LEU A 354 -8.93 -16.58 -21.63
CA LEU A 354 -7.70 -16.51 -22.43
C LEU A 354 -6.43 -16.54 -21.60
N VAL A 355 -6.49 -16.17 -20.32
CA VAL A 355 -5.36 -16.30 -19.39
C VAL A 355 -5.24 -17.74 -18.91
N TYR A 356 -6.35 -18.33 -18.45
CA TYR A 356 -6.42 -19.75 -18.11
C TYR A 356 -7.85 -20.31 -18.22
N ALA A 357 -7.97 -21.52 -18.75
CA ALA A 357 -9.25 -22.21 -18.94
C ALA A 357 -9.75 -22.84 -17.62
N GLN A 358 -10.21 -22.00 -16.70
CA GLN A 358 -10.73 -22.43 -15.41
C GLN A 358 -12.05 -23.22 -15.55
N ASN A 359 -12.26 -24.19 -14.66
CA ASN A 359 -13.42 -25.10 -14.74
C ASN A 359 -14.77 -24.39 -14.59
N TRP A 360 -14.83 -23.25 -13.87
CA TRP A 360 -16.05 -22.47 -13.67
C TRP A 360 -16.52 -21.70 -14.93
N PHE A 361 -15.74 -21.74 -16.02
CA PHE A 361 -16.16 -21.22 -17.32
C PHE A 361 -16.87 -22.27 -18.19
N HIS A 362 -16.89 -23.55 -17.77
CA HIS A 362 -17.53 -24.64 -18.50
C HIS A 362 -17.17 -24.66 -20.00
N LEU A 363 -15.88 -24.49 -20.30
CA LEU A 363 -15.34 -24.35 -21.65
C LEU A 363 -15.29 -25.69 -22.38
N GLU A 364 -15.62 -25.67 -23.67
CA GLU A 364 -15.34 -26.76 -24.61
C GLU A 364 -14.41 -26.27 -25.73
N GLY A 365 -13.48 -27.11 -26.16
CA GLY A 365 -12.46 -26.76 -27.16
C GLY A 365 -11.16 -26.28 -26.53
N GLU A 366 -10.33 -25.60 -27.31
CA GLU A 366 -9.01 -25.11 -26.89
C GLU A 366 -8.89 -23.62 -27.16
N SER A 367 -8.18 -22.90 -26.27
CA SER A 367 -7.89 -21.47 -26.47
C SER A 367 -7.11 -21.23 -27.77
N PRO A 368 -7.40 -20.15 -28.53
CA PRO A 368 -8.45 -19.15 -28.29
C PRO A 368 -9.81 -19.51 -28.93
N ASN A 369 -9.95 -20.70 -29.52
CA ASN A 369 -11.09 -21.11 -30.35
C ASN A 369 -12.04 -22.05 -29.59
N PHE A 370 -12.56 -21.60 -28.44
CA PHE A 370 -13.55 -22.36 -27.69
C PHE A 370 -14.81 -22.57 -28.54
N THR A 371 -15.32 -23.80 -28.57
CA THR A 371 -16.52 -24.18 -29.33
C THR A 371 -17.81 -23.94 -28.53
N ASN A 372 -17.70 -23.91 -27.20
CA ASN A 372 -18.79 -23.62 -26.29
C ASN A 372 -18.23 -23.07 -24.96
N TYR A 373 -19.04 -22.31 -24.24
CA TYR A 373 -18.82 -21.89 -22.86
C TYR A 373 -20.18 -21.62 -22.20
N GLU A 374 -20.29 -21.85 -20.90
CA GLU A 374 -21.55 -21.67 -20.16
C GLU A 374 -21.28 -20.99 -18.82
N PHE A 375 -21.31 -19.66 -18.80
CA PHE A 375 -21.23 -18.90 -17.55
C PHE A 375 -21.95 -17.54 -17.67
N ASP A 376 -22.47 -17.08 -16.53
CA ASP A 376 -23.02 -15.75 -16.32
C ASP A 376 -22.60 -15.23 -14.94
N THR A 377 -23.04 -14.03 -14.57
CA THR A 377 -22.71 -13.45 -13.26
C THR A 377 -23.12 -14.36 -12.10
N GLU A 378 -24.28 -15.04 -12.17
CA GLU A 378 -24.77 -15.89 -11.09
C GLU A 378 -23.98 -17.20 -10.96
N SER A 379 -23.64 -17.83 -12.08
CA SER A 379 -22.79 -19.02 -12.07
C SER A 379 -21.38 -18.69 -11.57
N LEU A 380 -20.80 -17.55 -12.01
CA LEU A 380 -19.49 -17.09 -11.54
C LEU A 380 -19.50 -16.74 -10.05
N LEU A 381 -20.53 -16.03 -9.56
CA LEU A 381 -20.71 -15.77 -8.13
C LEU A 381 -20.81 -17.06 -7.33
N LYS A 382 -21.61 -18.02 -7.80
CA LYS A 382 -21.84 -19.28 -7.11
C LYS A 382 -20.61 -20.19 -7.06
N GLU A 383 -19.88 -20.29 -8.17
CA GLU A 383 -18.82 -21.27 -8.33
C GLU A 383 -17.44 -20.73 -7.95
N TYR A 384 -17.25 -19.40 -8.00
CA TYR A 384 -15.95 -18.79 -7.77
C TYR A 384 -16.02 -17.48 -6.98
N TRP A 385 -16.55 -16.39 -7.55
CA TRP A 385 -16.36 -15.03 -7.03
C TRP A 385 -16.82 -14.83 -5.59
N ARG A 386 -18.03 -15.30 -5.23
CA ARG A 386 -18.63 -15.01 -3.91
C ARG A 386 -17.77 -15.49 -2.77
N ASP A 387 -17.38 -16.76 -2.81
CA ASP A 387 -16.57 -17.34 -1.74
C ASP A 387 -15.10 -16.90 -1.82
N SER A 388 -14.60 -16.50 -2.99
CA SER A 388 -13.23 -16.03 -3.17
C SER A 388 -13.01 -14.62 -2.64
N TRP A 389 -13.85 -13.67 -3.02
CA TRP A 389 -13.63 -12.26 -2.73
C TRP A 389 -14.91 -11.42 -2.68
N ALA A 390 -15.95 -11.73 -3.47
CA ALA A 390 -17.14 -10.87 -3.60
C ALA A 390 -17.95 -10.75 -2.30
N TYR A 391 -17.93 -11.75 -1.42
CA TYR A 391 -18.56 -11.66 -0.10
C TYR A 391 -18.06 -10.46 0.72
N LEU A 392 -16.81 -10.01 0.52
CA LEU A 392 -16.25 -8.87 1.25
C LEU A 392 -17.06 -7.60 0.98
N VAL A 393 -17.47 -7.39 -0.26
CA VAL A 393 -18.24 -6.23 -0.70
C VAL A 393 -19.74 -6.46 -0.49
N GLU A 394 -20.27 -7.64 -0.84
CA GLU A 394 -21.70 -7.97 -0.68
C GLU A 394 -22.14 -7.92 0.79
N GLU A 395 -21.27 -8.33 1.72
CA GLU A 395 -21.54 -8.31 3.17
C GLU A 395 -21.01 -7.03 3.85
N LYS A 396 -20.46 -6.06 3.10
CA LYS A 396 -19.85 -4.82 3.61
C LYS A 396 -18.82 -5.05 4.71
N ARG A 397 -17.94 -6.03 4.52
CA ARG A 397 -16.85 -6.34 5.47
C ARG A 397 -15.63 -5.44 5.23
N TYR A 398 -15.24 -5.30 3.97
CA TYR A 398 -14.10 -4.50 3.54
C TYR A 398 -14.35 -3.96 2.13
N PRO A 399 -13.85 -2.77 1.77
CA PRO A 399 -13.78 -2.35 0.39
C PRO A 399 -12.82 -3.26 -0.39
N LEU A 400 -13.02 -3.28 -1.71
CA LEU A 400 -12.24 -4.11 -2.62
C LEU A 400 -11.72 -3.27 -3.78
N LEU A 401 -10.46 -3.49 -4.15
CA LEU A 401 -9.87 -3.01 -5.38
C LEU A 401 -9.51 -4.21 -6.27
N MET A 402 -10.14 -4.38 -7.43
CA MET A 402 -9.74 -5.40 -8.40
C MET A 402 -8.39 -4.97 -9.00
N GLY A 403 -7.29 -5.49 -8.44
CA GLY A 403 -5.92 -5.03 -8.72
C GLY A 403 -5.48 -5.25 -10.15
N GLU A 404 -5.98 -6.33 -10.76
CA GLU A 404 -5.82 -6.59 -12.17
C GLU A 404 -7.07 -7.25 -12.72
N TRP A 405 -7.56 -6.68 -13.81
CA TRP A 405 -8.53 -7.28 -14.73
C TRP A 405 -8.23 -6.79 -16.13
N GLY A 406 -8.22 -7.67 -17.12
CA GLY A 406 -7.70 -7.33 -18.43
C GLY A 406 -7.84 -8.43 -19.45
N GLY A 407 -7.70 -8.07 -20.73
CA GLY A 407 -7.76 -9.05 -21.81
C GLY A 407 -7.98 -8.44 -23.19
N PHE A 408 -7.90 -9.32 -24.20
CA PHE A 408 -8.33 -8.98 -25.55
C PHE A 408 -9.87 -8.92 -25.64
N VAL A 409 -10.37 -7.94 -26.37
CA VAL A 409 -11.82 -7.75 -26.67
C VAL A 409 -12.14 -7.86 -28.16
N ASP A 410 -11.11 -7.93 -29.00
CA ASP A 410 -11.27 -7.97 -30.45
C ASP A 410 -11.49 -9.39 -30.97
N SER A 411 -12.26 -9.49 -32.04
CA SER A 411 -12.61 -10.79 -32.66
C SER A 411 -11.43 -11.59 -33.22
N LYS A 412 -10.25 -10.98 -33.42
CA LYS A 412 -9.06 -11.69 -33.92
C LYS A 412 -8.41 -12.50 -32.81
N HIS A 413 -8.36 -11.98 -31.59
CA HIS A 413 -7.77 -12.69 -30.45
C HIS A 413 -8.81 -13.46 -29.62
N ASP A 414 -10.07 -13.02 -29.59
CA ASP A 414 -11.19 -13.74 -28.97
C ASP A 414 -12.27 -14.15 -30.00
N PRO A 415 -11.98 -15.12 -30.89
CA PRO A 415 -12.93 -15.54 -31.92
C PRO A 415 -14.18 -16.23 -31.34
N SER A 416 -14.11 -16.71 -30.09
CA SER A 416 -15.24 -17.33 -29.39
C SER A 416 -16.20 -16.32 -28.74
N GLY A 417 -15.69 -15.13 -28.37
CA GLY A 417 -16.40 -14.15 -27.56
C GLY A 417 -16.43 -14.46 -26.06
N ALA A 418 -15.85 -15.59 -25.61
CA ALA A 418 -15.88 -16.01 -24.22
C ALA A 418 -15.15 -15.01 -23.31
N ASN A 419 -14.00 -14.49 -23.76
CA ASN A 419 -13.22 -13.55 -22.96
C ASN A 419 -13.94 -12.21 -22.83
N THR A 420 -14.49 -11.72 -23.94
CA THR A 420 -15.25 -10.49 -24.00
C THR A 420 -16.51 -10.58 -23.14
N GLN A 421 -17.19 -11.74 -23.11
CA GLN A 421 -18.31 -11.99 -22.21
C GLN A 421 -17.85 -11.93 -20.74
N TRP A 422 -16.79 -12.64 -20.36
CA TRP A 422 -16.29 -12.60 -18.98
C TRP A 422 -15.89 -11.18 -18.55
N LEU A 423 -15.14 -10.46 -19.38
CA LEU A 423 -14.76 -9.06 -19.13
C LEU A 423 -15.99 -8.19 -18.93
N THR A 424 -17.03 -8.37 -19.75
CA THR A 424 -18.29 -7.63 -19.64
C THR A 424 -18.98 -7.89 -18.30
N LEU A 425 -19.08 -9.16 -17.90
CA LEU A 425 -19.72 -9.56 -16.65
C LEU A 425 -18.98 -9.00 -15.43
N LEU A 426 -17.65 -9.06 -15.42
CA LEU A 426 -16.85 -8.51 -14.32
C LEU A 426 -16.96 -6.97 -14.28
N ARG A 427 -16.81 -6.29 -15.42
CA ARG A 427 -16.96 -4.84 -15.53
C ARG A 427 -18.29 -4.38 -14.96
N ASP A 428 -19.38 -4.99 -15.41
CA ASP A 428 -20.73 -4.60 -15.02
C ASP A 428 -20.99 -4.88 -13.53
N TYR A 429 -20.46 -5.98 -12.99
CA TYR A 429 -20.50 -6.28 -11.56
C TYR A 429 -19.72 -5.26 -10.72
N MET A 430 -18.52 -4.86 -11.17
CA MET A 430 -17.72 -3.83 -10.49
C MET A 430 -18.42 -2.47 -10.49
N ILE A 431 -19.08 -2.09 -11.59
CA ILE A 431 -19.91 -0.87 -11.65
C ILE A 431 -21.07 -0.98 -10.65
N GLU A 432 -21.80 -2.10 -10.65
CA GLU A 432 -22.96 -2.30 -9.75
C GLU A 432 -22.56 -2.22 -8.28
N LYS A 433 -21.44 -2.84 -7.91
CA LYS A 433 -20.95 -2.92 -6.53
C LYS A 433 -20.02 -1.77 -6.14
N ARG A 434 -19.71 -0.86 -7.07
CA ARG A 434 -18.74 0.24 -6.88
C ARG A 434 -17.37 -0.27 -6.41
N ILE A 435 -16.93 -1.38 -6.98
CA ILE A 435 -15.61 -1.99 -6.71
C ILE A 435 -14.54 -1.12 -7.37
N HIS A 436 -13.53 -0.71 -6.61
CA HIS A 436 -12.36 -0.02 -7.17
C HIS A 436 -11.62 -0.96 -8.12
N HIS A 437 -10.90 -0.44 -9.12
CA HIS A 437 -10.17 -1.34 -10.02
C HIS A 437 -9.00 -0.66 -10.71
N THR A 438 -8.06 -1.48 -11.17
CA THR A 438 -7.04 -1.09 -12.14
C THR A 438 -7.03 -2.05 -13.32
N PHE A 439 -7.20 -1.50 -14.53
CA PHE A 439 -7.23 -2.29 -15.76
C PHE A 439 -5.82 -2.71 -16.17
N TRP A 440 -5.64 -4.01 -16.43
CA TRP A 440 -4.41 -4.57 -16.96
C TRP A 440 -4.48 -4.64 -18.50
N CYS A 441 -3.72 -3.85 -19.24
CA CYS A 441 -2.82 -2.77 -18.80
C CYS A 441 -2.77 -1.62 -19.81
N PHE A 442 -2.08 -0.54 -19.48
CA PHE A 442 -1.73 0.50 -20.44
C PHE A 442 -0.83 -0.09 -21.55
N ASN A 443 0.23 -0.79 -21.14
CA ASN A 443 1.26 -1.38 -21.99
C ASN A 443 0.74 -2.29 -23.12
N GLU A 444 1.28 -2.18 -24.33
CA GLU A 444 0.95 -3.13 -25.42
C GLU A 444 1.60 -4.51 -25.23
N ASN A 445 2.70 -4.57 -24.47
CA ASN A 445 3.60 -5.72 -24.42
C ASN A 445 3.27 -6.74 -23.32
N SER A 446 2.02 -6.79 -22.86
CA SER A 446 1.47 -7.96 -22.15
C SER A 446 0.98 -8.99 -23.18
N SER A 447 1.54 -10.20 -23.13
CA SER A 447 1.37 -11.19 -24.21
C SER A 447 -0.02 -11.83 -24.30
N ASP A 448 -0.70 -11.95 -23.18
CA ASP A 448 -1.98 -12.66 -23.00
C ASP A 448 -3.19 -11.71 -22.93
N THR A 449 -2.95 -10.42 -22.70
CA THR A 449 -4.02 -9.40 -22.61
C THR A 449 -3.88 -8.25 -23.60
N GLY A 450 -2.69 -8.02 -24.16
CA GLY A 450 -2.37 -6.77 -24.86
C GLY A 450 -2.47 -5.58 -23.91
N GLY A 451 -2.84 -4.40 -24.42
CA GLY A 451 -3.16 -3.26 -23.56
C GLY A 451 -3.96 -2.18 -24.26
N LEU A 452 -3.99 -0.98 -23.66
CA LEU A 452 -4.68 0.20 -24.18
C LEU A 452 -3.88 0.96 -25.24
N VAL A 453 -2.60 0.65 -25.41
CA VAL A 453 -1.79 1.14 -26.54
C VAL A 453 -1.31 0.01 -27.44
N TYR A 454 -0.93 0.36 -28.67
CA TYR A 454 -0.32 -0.54 -29.65
C TYR A 454 0.58 0.25 -30.63
N ASP A 455 1.21 -0.47 -31.57
CA ASP A 455 2.10 0.09 -32.60
C ASP A 455 3.33 0.76 -31.98
N ASN A 456 4.02 0.03 -31.09
CA ASN A 456 5.20 0.50 -30.37
C ASN A 456 4.85 1.69 -29.46
N PHE A 457 3.77 1.57 -28.67
CA PHE A 457 3.19 2.63 -27.82
C PHE A 457 2.76 3.91 -28.58
N GLY A 458 2.71 3.87 -29.91
CA GLY A 458 2.44 5.05 -30.73
C GLY A 458 0.96 5.34 -30.98
N LYS A 459 0.07 4.40 -30.64
CA LYS A 459 -1.38 4.51 -30.88
C LYS A 459 -2.19 4.02 -29.70
N TRP A 460 -3.36 4.61 -29.52
CA TRP A 460 -4.37 4.23 -28.53
C TRP A 460 -5.37 3.24 -29.14
N ASP A 461 -5.76 2.22 -28.38
CA ASP A 461 -6.76 1.21 -28.76
C ASP A 461 -8.17 1.70 -28.40
N ASP A 462 -8.82 2.38 -29.35
CA ASP A 462 -10.18 2.91 -29.17
C ASP A 462 -11.24 1.82 -28.87
N GLU A 463 -11.08 0.61 -29.44
CA GLU A 463 -12.04 -0.49 -29.22
C GLU A 463 -11.97 -0.98 -27.77
N LYS A 464 -10.76 -1.20 -27.27
CA LYS A 464 -10.56 -1.61 -25.87
C LYS A 464 -10.90 -0.49 -24.90
N TYR A 465 -10.55 0.75 -25.22
CA TYR A 465 -10.90 1.88 -24.37
C TYR A 465 -12.42 2.08 -24.26
N GLU A 466 -13.17 2.07 -25.37
CA GLU A 466 -14.63 2.20 -25.32
C GLU A 466 -15.29 1.04 -24.57
N PHE A 467 -14.65 -0.14 -24.52
CA PHE A 467 -15.08 -1.23 -23.64
C PHE A 467 -14.87 -0.92 -22.14
N VAL A 468 -13.74 -0.34 -21.76
CA VAL A 468 -13.37 -0.04 -20.36
C VAL A 468 -14.07 1.20 -19.83
N LYS A 469 -14.23 2.23 -20.65
CA LYS A 469 -14.75 3.56 -20.30
C LYS A 469 -16.02 3.58 -19.43
N PRO A 470 -17.03 2.69 -19.59
CA PRO A 470 -18.17 2.65 -18.70
C PRO A 470 -17.84 2.38 -17.22
N SER A 471 -16.67 1.78 -16.94
CA SER A 471 -16.19 1.51 -15.58
C SER A 471 -15.34 2.64 -14.98
N LEU A 472 -15.14 3.74 -15.70
CA LEU A 472 -14.37 4.90 -15.21
C LEU A 472 -15.27 5.89 -14.50
N TRP A 473 -14.75 6.50 -13.43
CA TRP A 473 -15.55 7.38 -12.58
C TRP A 473 -15.93 8.69 -13.29
N GLN A 474 -17.23 8.83 -13.57
CA GLN A 474 -17.81 9.94 -14.31
C GLN A 474 -18.99 10.55 -13.57
N ASP A 475 -19.21 11.85 -13.76
CA ASP A 475 -20.44 12.53 -13.37
C ASP A 475 -21.59 12.26 -14.36
N GLU A 476 -22.78 12.80 -14.08
CA GLU A 476 -23.96 12.66 -14.95
C GLU A 476 -23.80 13.31 -16.34
N ASN A 477 -22.80 14.17 -16.53
CA ASN A 477 -22.48 14.84 -17.79
C ASN A 477 -21.33 14.16 -18.56
N GLY A 478 -20.80 13.05 -18.04
CA GLY A 478 -19.67 12.33 -18.63
C GLY A 478 -18.31 12.99 -18.37
N LYS A 479 -18.19 13.86 -17.36
CA LYS A 479 -16.90 14.40 -16.90
C LYS A 479 -16.22 13.41 -15.98
N PHE A 480 -14.95 13.11 -16.25
CA PHE A 480 -14.15 12.24 -15.40
C PHE A 480 -13.79 12.92 -14.09
N ILE A 481 -13.68 12.14 -13.02
CA ILE A 481 -13.51 12.66 -11.66
C ILE A 481 -12.11 12.31 -11.16
N SER A 482 -11.32 13.35 -10.84
CA SER A 482 -10.06 13.19 -10.12
C SER A 482 -10.31 12.77 -8.68
N LEU A 483 -9.33 12.09 -8.09
CA LEU A 483 -9.26 11.88 -6.64
C LEU A 483 -8.68 13.11 -5.91
N ASP A 484 -8.21 14.11 -6.65
CA ASP A 484 -7.60 15.34 -6.13
C ASP A 484 -8.66 16.43 -5.92
N HIS A 485 -8.62 17.11 -4.77
CA HIS A 485 -9.55 18.18 -4.42
C HIS A 485 -9.34 19.47 -5.22
N THR A 486 -8.18 19.64 -5.86
CA THR A 486 -7.76 20.91 -6.46
C THR A 486 -7.35 20.82 -7.92
N ILE A 487 -6.86 19.65 -8.37
CA ILE A 487 -6.41 19.40 -9.73
C ILE A 487 -7.45 18.53 -10.47
N PRO A 488 -8.03 19.00 -11.58
CA PRO A 488 -8.95 18.18 -12.37
C PRO A 488 -8.19 17.04 -13.08
N LEU A 489 -8.91 15.97 -13.43
CA LEU A 489 -8.30 14.84 -14.12
C LEU A 489 -8.08 15.18 -15.60
N GLY A 490 -6.82 15.42 -15.99
CA GLY A 490 -6.45 15.84 -17.33
C GLY A 490 -7.26 17.04 -17.85
N GLN A 491 -7.46 17.12 -19.15
CA GLN A 491 -8.22 18.19 -19.83
C GLN A 491 -9.74 17.94 -19.80
N ASN A 492 -10.15 16.69 -19.59
CA ASN A 492 -11.55 16.26 -19.74
C ASN A 492 -12.29 16.10 -18.41
N GLY A 493 -11.60 16.15 -17.28
CA GLY A 493 -12.17 15.90 -15.97
C GLY A 493 -12.52 17.14 -15.15
N ILE A 494 -12.88 16.88 -13.90
CA ILE A 494 -13.18 17.83 -12.83
C ILE A 494 -12.47 17.39 -11.55
N THR A 495 -12.33 18.30 -10.60
CA THR A 495 -11.81 18.02 -9.26
C THR A 495 -12.83 17.24 -8.41
N LEU A 496 -12.33 16.57 -7.36
CA LEU A 496 -13.19 15.92 -6.36
C LEU A 496 -14.10 16.94 -5.65
N THR A 497 -13.58 18.14 -5.37
CA THR A 497 -14.34 19.24 -4.76
C THR A 497 -15.51 19.68 -5.65
N GLU A 498 -15.29 19.85 -6.96
CA GLU A 498 -16.34 20.23 -7.90
C GLU A 498 -17.42 19.15 -8.00
N PHE A 499 -17.03 17.87 -8.06
CA PHE A 499 -17.96 16.74 -8.09
C PHE A 499 -18.92 16.75 -6.88
N TYR A 500 -18.41 17.09 -5.70
CA TYR A 500 -19.19 17.21 -4.47
C TYR A 500 -19.85 18.58 -4.25
N GLY A 501 -19.86 19.46 -5.26
CA GLY A 501 -20.63 20.71 -5.24
C GLY A 501 -19.84 21.98 -4.89
N GLY A 502 -18.50 21.94 -4.95
CA GLY A 502 -17.64 23.12 -4.99
C GLY A 502 -17.30 23.77 -3.65
N ALA A 503 -17.80 23.24 -2.54
CA ALA A 503 -17.36 23.64 -1.21
C ALA A 503 -16.38 22.58 -0.70
N LYS A 504 -15.11 22.94 -0.45
CA LYS A 504 -14.28 22.14 0.47
C LYS A 504 -15.11 22.05 1.76
N PRO A 505 -15.50 20.85 2.22
CA PRO A 505 -16.18 20.74 3.49
C PRO A 505 -15.28 21.40 4.51
N THR A 506 -15.78 22.44 5.21
CA THR A 506 -15.04 22.97 6.37
C THR A 506 -14.70 21.79 7.25
N ASP A 507 -13.44 21.67 7.70
CA ASP A 507 -12.97 20.66 8.66
C ASP A 507 -14.13 20.16 9.49
N PRO A 508 -14.41 18.85 9.57
CA PRO A 508 -15.56 18.36 10.31
C PRO A 508 -15.48 18.95 11.72
N LYS A 509 -16.31 19.97 11.94
CA LYS A 509 -16.58 20.51 13.25
C LYS A 509 -17.00 19.29 14.06
N PRO A 510 -16.39 19.01 15.23
CA PRO A 510 -16.87 17.94 16.08
C PRO A 510 -18.35 18.15 16.28
N THR A 511 -19.15 17.31 15.64
CA THR A 511 -20.55 17.19 15.96
C THR A 511 -20.52 16.47 17.28
N ASP A 512 -20.65 17.25 18.36
CA ASP A 512 -20.97 16.71 19.67
C ASP A 512 -22.06 15.64 19.46
N PRO A 513 -21.89 14.42 19.97
CA PRO A 513 -22.96 13.46 20.01
C PRO A 513 -24.11 14.10 20.79
N GLN A 514 -25.12 14.55 20.06
CA GLN A 514 -26.34 15.08 20.66
C GLN A 514 -26.95 13.93 21.46
N PRO A 515 -27.08 14.04 22.80
CA PRO A 515 -27.63 12.95 23.58
C PRO A 515 -29.10 12.78 23.20
N THR A 516 -29.46 11.61 22.67
CA THR A 516 -30.85 11.17 22.58
C THR A 516 -31.35 10.91 24.01
N THR A 517 -31.84 11.98 24.64
CA THR A 517 -32.52 11.92 25.94
C THR A 517 -33.83 11.16 25.80
N VAL A 518 -33.83 9.89 26.21
CA VAL A 518 -35.04 9.22 26.68
C VAL A 518 -35.40 9.85 28.02
N LYS A 519 -36.53 10.54 28.02
CA LYS A 519 -37.12 11.33 29.11
C LYS A 519 -37.35 10.52 30.40
N PRO A 520 -36.71 10.86 31.53
CA PRO A 520 -37.25 10.59 32.86
C PRO A 520 -37.90 11.87 33.40
N THR A 521 -39.07 11.70 34.00
CA THR A 521 -39.88 12.74 34.64
C THR A 521 -39.15 13.49 35.77
N ASP A 522 -39.35 14.81 35.77
CA ASP A 522 -38.96 15.84 36.75
C ASP A 522 -39.20 15.46 38.24
N PRO A 523 -38.44 16.03 39.19
CA PRO A 523 -38.69 17.42 39.63
C PRO A 523 -37.45 18.31 39.92
N GLN A 524 -37.43 19.48 39.27
CA GLN A 524 -37.29 20.89 39.75
C GLN A 524 -36.76 21.20 41.19
N PRO A 525 -36.27 22.43 41.46
CA PRO A 525 -34.89 22.93 41.27
C PRO A 525 -34.28 23.54 42.56
N THR A 526 -32.95 23.73 42.65
CA THR A 526 -32.40 24.84 43.47
C THR A 526 -31.00 25.30 43.03
N THR A 527 -31.00 26.51 42.45
CA THR A 527 -30.08 27.66 42.58
C THR A 527 -28.57 27.51 42.83
N LEU A 528 -27.86 28.24 41.95
CA LEU A 528 -26.47 28.72 41.94
C LEU A 528 -26.01 29.42 43.22
N GLU A 529 -24.71 29.32 43.55
CA GLU A 529 -23.85 30.50 43.78
C GLU A 529 -22.33 30.18 43.87
N ASN A 530 -21.56 31.20 43.50
CA ASN A 530 -20.10 31.27 43.32
C ASN A 530 -19.27 31.11 44.61
N THR A 531 -18.03 30.62 44.49
CA THR A 531 -16.75 31.40 44.50
C THR A 531 -15.61 30.69 45.26
N THR A 532 -14.42 30.76 44.66
CA THR A 532 -13.05 30.80 45.25
C THR A 532 -12.35 29.50 45.68
N ALA A 533 -11.19 29.28 45.05
CA ALA A 533 -10.15 28.33 45.42
C ALA A 533 -9.53 28.64 46.80
N PRO A 534 -9.18 27.59 47.56
CA PRO A 534 -7.83 27.48 48.14
C PRO A 534 -7.26 26.05 48.17
N GLN A 535 -5.98 25.91 47.82
CA GLN A 535 -5.09 24.76 48.07
C GLN A 535 -4.53 24.80 49.52
N PRO A 536 -3.88 23.74 50.07
CA PRO A 536 -4.38 22.36 50.27
C PRO A 536 -4.09 21.87 51.72
N THR A 537 -4.96 21.05 52.33
CA THR A 537 -4.59 20.20 53.48
C THR A 537 -5.53 19.01 53.66
N GLY A 538 -5.01 17.78 53.57
CA GLY A 538 -5.35 16.68 54.46
C GLY A 538 -6.49 15.71 54.08
N SER A 539 -6.10 14.55 53.54
CA SER A 539 -6.60 13.21 53.92
C SER A 539 -8.12 12.95 53.83
N SER A 540 -8.60 12.76 52.61
CA SER A 540 -9.51 11.66 52.24
C SER A 540 -8.76 10.77 51.24
N ASP A 541 -8.96 9.45 51.30
CA ASP A 541 -8.17 8.43 50.60
C ASP A 541 -7.91 8.76 49.10
N ARG A 542 -6.73 9.30 48.78
CA ARG A 542 -6.28 9.52 47.39
C ARG A 542 -6.08 8.16 46.72
N LEU A 543 -6.81 7.89 45.64
CA LEU A 543 -6.63 6.68 44.84
C LEU A 543 -5.63 6.96 43.72
N TRP A 544 -4.36 6.64 43.97
CA TRP A 544 -3.29 6.83 43.00
C TRP A 544 -3.56 6.04 41.72
N GLY A 545 -3.50 6.74 40.59
CA GLY A 545 -3.73 6.20 39.25
C GLY A 545 -5.18 6.30 38.75
N ASP A 546 -6.15 6.68 39.58
CA ASP A 546 -7.56 6.86 39.17
C ASP A 546 -7.77 8.29 38.61
N ALA A 547 -7.27 8.49 37.39
CA ALA A 547 -7.28 9.79 36.71
C ALA A 547 -8.67 10.21 36.25
N ASN A 548 -9.57 9.25 35.99
CA ASN A 548 -10.94 9.51 35.53
C ASN A 548 -11.99 9.52 36.67
N GLU A 549 -11.56 9.22 37.91
CA GLU A 549 -12.36 9.24 39.15
C GLU A 549 -13.51 8.20 39.18
N ASP A 550 -13.38 7.09 38.45
CA ASP A 550 -14.36 6.00 38.45
C ASP A 550 -14.16 4.97 39.58
N LYS A 551 -13.15 5.20 40.44
CA LYS A 551 -12.75 4.35 41.57
C LYS A 551 -12.09 3.04 41.17
N LYS A 552 -11.65 2.93 39.92
CA LYS A 552 -10.77 1.88 39.43
C LYS A 552 -9.47 2.50 38.96
N VAL A 553 -8.45 1.66 38.80
CA VAL A 553 -7.17 2.07 38.25
C VAL A 553 -6.90 1.08 37.12
N ASP A 554 -7.24 1.48 35.90
CA ASP A 554 -7.15 0.64 34.71
C ASP A 554 -6.69 1.44 33.48
N LEU A 555 -6.73 0.80 32.30
CA LEU A 555 -6.26 1.40 31.06
C LEU A 555 -7.00 2.72 30.72
N ASN A 556 -8.24 2.92 31.15
CA ASN A 556 -8.99 4.14 30.89
C ASN A 556 -8.36 5.35 31.58
N ASP A 557 -7.74 5.16 32.74
CA ASP A 557 -6.98 6.20 33.44
C ASP A 557 -5.70 6.56 32.70
N ALA A 558 -4.96 5.56 32.20
CA ALA A 558 -3.78 5.80 31.38
C ALA A 558 -4.13 6.58 30.10
N VAL A 559 -5.28 6.27 29.48
CA VAL A 559 -5.79 7.01 28.33
C VAL A 559 -6.14 8.44 28.71
N ALA A 560 -6.82 8.67 29.83
CA ALA A 560 -7.14 10.01 30.32
C ALA A 560 -5.86 10.85 30.57
N VAL A 561 -4.82 10.23 31.14
CA VAL A 561 -3.50 10.84 31.34
C VAL A 561 -2.82 11.19 30.02
N LEU A 562 -2.79 10.29 29.03
CA LEU A 562 -2.19 10.55 27.72
C LEU A 562 -2.93 11.66 26.96
N GLN A 563 -4.26 11.66 27.02
CA GLN A 563 -5.11 12.68 26.42
C GLN A 563 -4.87 14.06 27.06
N TYR A 564 -4.81 14.12 28.39
CA TYR A 564 -4.49 15.35 29.11
C TYR A 564 -3.06 15.84 28.83
N ALA A 565 -2.07 14.94 28.85
CA ALA A 565 -0.68 15.30 28.58
C ALA A 565 -0.45 15.82 27.15
N ALA A 566 -1.20 15.29 26.17
CA ALA A 566 -1.12 15.73 24.78
C ALA A 566 -1.90 17.04 24.53
N LEU A 567 -3.10 17.17 25.08
CA LEU A 567 -4.02 18.28 24.79
C LEU A 567 -4.85 18.67 26.04
N PRO A 568 -4.25 19.30 27.06
CA PRO A 568 -4.91 19.55 28.35
C PRO A 568 -6.12 20.49 28.24
N ALA A 569 -6.17 21.34 27.21
CA ALA A 569 -7.32 22.20 26.94
C ALA A 569 -8.53 21.45 26.37
N LYS A 570 -8.32 20.32 25.69
CA LYS A 570 -9.38 19.50 25.08
C LYS A 570 -9.85 18.40 26.05
N TYR A 571 -8.94 17.85 26.84
CA TYR A 571 -9.20 16.77 27.78
C TYR A 571 -8.73 17.19 29.18
N PRO A 572 -9.38 18.18 29.81
CA PRO A 572 -8.99 18.61 31.15
C PRO A 572 -9.26 17.49 32.16
N LEU A 573 -8.30 17.21 33.03
CA LEU A 573 -8.56 16.45 34.25
C LEU A 573 -9.13 17.39 35.30
N SER A 574 -9.94 16.85 36.21
CA SER A 574 -10.35 17.60 37.39
C SER A 574 -9.13 17.87 38.29
N GLU A 575 -9.31 18.71 39.33
CA GLU A 575 -8.25 18.90 40.32
C GLU A 575 -7.90 17.58 41.04
N GLU A 576 -8.90 16.74 41.34
CA GLU A 576 -8.70 15.44 41.98
C GLU A 576 -8.12 14.41 41.00
N GLY A 577 -8.66 14.31 39.77
CA GLY A 577 -8.13 13.45 38.72
C GLY A 577 -6.69 13.80 38.33
N GLY A 578 -6.35 15.09 38.33
CA GLY A 578 -4.98 15.55 38.11
C GLY A 578 -4.02 15.16 39.24
N LEU A 579 -4.49 15.22 40.48
CA LEU A 579 -3.73 14.68 41.61
C LEU A 579 -3.61 13.15 41.49
N ASN A 580 -4.67 12.41 41.20
CA ASN A 580 -4.60 10.96 41.07
C ASN A 580 -3.69 10.51 39.91
N ALA A 581 -3.62 11.30 38.83
CA ALA A 581 -2.82 11.04 37.64
C ALA A 581 -1.31 11.25 37.84
N ASP A 582 -0.85 12.18 38.67
CA ASP A 582 0.58 12.50 38.86
C ASP A 582 1.27 11.46 39.76
N VAL A 583 1.58 10.28 39.21
CA VAL A 583 2.02 9.08 39.94
C VAL A 583 3.53 8.81 39.87
N VAL A 584 4.25 9.43 38.93
CA VAL A 584 5.71 9.35 38.75
C VAL A 584 6.36 10.70 39.01
N ASP A 585 7.38 10.73 39.86
CA ASP A 585 8.09 11.97 40.25
C ASP A 585 7.09 13.06 40.72
N ASN A 586 6.01 12.62 41.41
CA ASN A 586 4.84 13.42 41.81
C ASN A 586 5.20 14.81 42.34
N GLY A 587 4.53 15.82 41.80
CA GLY A 587 4.72 17.24 42.13
C GLY A 587 5.97 17.87 41.51
N THR A 588 6.78 17.10 40.77
CA THR A 588 8.03 17.59 40.15
C THR A 588 7.97 17.59 38.63
N SER A 589 7.50 16.49 38.01
CA SER A 589 7.35 16.40 36.54
C SER A 589 6.00 16.91 36.04
N GLY A 590 5.00 16.99 36.91
CA GLY A 590 3.61 17.12 36.50
C GLY A 590 3.13 15.87 35.76
N ILE A 591 1.92 15.95 35.19
CA ILE A 591 1.27 14.83 34.51
C ILE A 591 1.86 14.66 33.11
N THR A 592 2.51 13.52 32.87
CA THR A 592 3.24 13.19 31.64
C THR A 592 2.90 11.79 31.14
N GLY A 593 3.42 11.42 29.97
CA GLY A 593 3.29 10.04 29.46
C GLY A 593 3.93 8.97 30.36
N LYS A 594 4.85 9.34 31.26
CA LYS A 594 5.41 8.40 32.24
C LYS A 594 4.37 7.96 33.25
N ASP A 595 3.48 8.86 33.64
CA ASP A 595 2.37 8.57 34.56
C ASP A 595 1.38 7.58 33.95
N ALA A 596 1.07 7.74 32.67
CA ALA A 596 0.24 6.78 31.94
C ALA A 596 0.90 5.40 31.85
N LEU A 597 2.21 5.34 31.56
CA LEU A 597 2.95 4.09 31.55
C LEU A 597 2.93 3.41 32.92
N ALA A 598 3.08 4.20 33.98
CA ALA A 598 2.96 3.76 35.36
C ALA A 598 1.61 3.08 35.64
N ILE A 599 0.51 3.73 35.24
CA ILE A 599 -0.85 3.20 35.42
C ILE A 599 -1.03 1.90 34.61
N GLN A 600 -0.51 1.83 33.39
CA GLN A 600 -0.53 0.60 32.57
C GLN A 600 0.23 -0.55 33.25
N MET A 601 1.36 -0.26 33.90
CA MET A 601 2.12 -1.27 34.66
C MET A 601 1.33 -1.78 35.88
N PHE A 602 0.53 -0.93 36.51
CA PHE A 602 -0.36 -1.33 37.61
C PHE A 602 -1.52 -2.21 37.11
N ASP A 603 -2.17 -1.83 36.01
CA ASP A 603 -3.23 -2.64 35.35
C ASP A 603 -2.69 -4.01 34.90
N ALA A 604 -1.45 -4.04 34.41
CA ALA A 604 -0.73 -5.27 34.05
C ALA A 604 -0.21 -6.07 35.26
N HIS A 605 -0.48 -5.64 36.50
CA HIS A 605 -0.05 -6.27 37.75
C HIS A 605 1.49 -6.40 37.91
N LEU A 606 2.26 -5.55 37.22
CA LEU A 606 3.72 -5.48 37.35
C LEU A 606 4.15 -4.72 38.61
N ILE A 607 3.26 -3.86 39.13
CA ILE A 607 3.41 -3.08 40.36
C ILE A 607 2.11 -3.10 41.15
N THR A 608 2.16 -2.67 42.40
CA THR A 608 1.04 -2.68 43.35
C THR A 608 0.77 -1.31 43.94
N ALA A 609 -0.35 -1.16 44.65
CA ALA A 609 -0.74 0.14 45.24
C ALA A 609 0.27 0.67 46.27
N LYS A 610 1.17 -0.18 46.77
CA LYS A 610 2.24 0.20 47.72
C LYS A 610 3.42 0.90 47.04
N ASP A 611 3.51 0.78 45.72
CA ASP A 611 4.61 1.34 44.95
C ASP A 611 4.36 2.81 44.58
N TRP A 612 3.16 3.33 44.83
CA TRP A 612 2.78 4.72 44.54
C TRP A 612 2.97 5.70 45.72
N PRO A 613 3.31 6.98 45.43
CA PRO A 613 3.89 7.44 44.17
C PRO A 613 5.34 6.94 44.04
N MET A 614 5.81 6.72 42.80
CA MET A 614 7.17 6.24 42.54
C MET A 614 8.04 7.30 41.86
N THR A 615 9.35 7.09 41.89
CA THR A 615 10.30 7.88 41.11
C THR A 615 10.54 7.27 39.73
N GLY A 616 10.96 8.07 38.76
CA GLY A 616 11.34 7.57 37.44
C GLY A 616 12.48 6.53 37.47
N GLN A 617 13.34 6.57 38.49
CA GLN A 617 14.38 5.54 38.71
C GLN A 617 13.81 4.21 39.21
N GLN A 618 12.81 4.24 40.09
CA GLN A 618 12.12 3.03 40.55
C GLN A 618 11.34 2.37 39.42
N MET A 619 10.68 3.19 38.58
CA MET A 619 10.00 2.72 37.38
C MET A 619 10.96 2.01 36.42
N ALA A 620 12.11 2.62 36.12
CA ALA A 620 13.10 2.06 35.19
C ALA A 620 13.79 0.77 35.70
N ALA A 621 13.65 0.44 36.99
CA ALA A 621 14.22 -0.77 37.59
C ALA A 621 13.27 -1.98 37.54
N ILE A 622 12.04 -1.81 37.07
CA ILE A 622 11.05 -2.87 36.89
C ILE A 622 11.23 -3.43 35.48
N ASN A 623 11.72 -4.68 35.40
CA ASN A 623 11.96 -5.41 34.15
C ASN A 623 10.70 -6.11 33.63
#